data_AF-A0A1E5GRQ0-F1
#
_entry.id   AF-A0A1E5GRQ0-F1
#
_cell.length_a   1.000
_cell.length_b   1.000
_cell.length_c   1.000
_cell.angle_alpha   90.00
_cell.angle_beta   90.00
_cell.angle_gamma   90.00
#
_symmetry.space_group_name_H-M   'P 1'
#
loop_
_entity.id
_entity.type
_entity.pdbx_description
1 polymer ?
#
loop_
_entity_poly.entity_id
_entity_poly.type
_entity_poly.pdbx_seq_one_letter_code
_entity_poly.pdbx_strand_id
1 'polypeptide(L)' 'MKRLYKTVIFEMSMYYGALSIVLPLIYAVTYHVPFMSVFSVEWFAVTLFIYPIVLIVSMIRYSYQKLRKASH' A
#
# COMPACT_ATOMS: atom_id res chain seq x y z
N MET A 1 -10.28 -7.62 -24.61
CA MET A 1 -10.25 -6.24 -24.07
C MET A 1 -10.94 -6.07 -22.71
N LYS A 2 -12.21 -6.47 -22.50
CA LYS A 2 -12.92 -6.29 -21.20
C LYS A 2 -12.17 -6.85 -19.97
N ARG A 3 -11.48 -7.99 -20.10
CA ARG A 3 -10.70 -8.62 -19.01
C ARG A 3 -9.41 -7.84 -18.65
N LEU A 4 -8.77 -7.23 -19.64
CA LEU A 4 -7.59 -6.37 -19.45
C LEU A 4 -7.98 -5.08 -18.74
N TYR A 5 -9.07 -4.44 -19.18
CA TYR A 5 -9.63 -3.24 -18.55
C TYR A 5 -9.96 -3.45 -17.07
N LYS A 6 -10.62 -4.57 -16.72
CA LYS A 6 -10.89 -4.94 -15.31
C LYS A 6 -9.62 -5.13 -14.47
N THR A 7 -8.55 -5.67 -15.07
CA THR A 7 -7.26 -5.83 -14.38
C THR A 7 -6.64 -4.46 -14.10
N VAL A 8 -6.62 -3.57 -15.10
CA VAL A 8 -6.01 -2.24 -14.95
C VAL A 8 -6.74 -1.42 -13.89
N ILE A 9 -8.08 -1.43 -13.89
CA ILE A 9 -8.87 -0.78 -12.84
C ILE A 9 -8.50 -1.35 -11.47
N PHE A 10 -8.48 -2.68 -11.34
CA PHE A 10 -8.16 -3.32 -10.06
C PHE A 10 -6.77 -2.93 -9.54
N GLU A 11 -5.74 -3.00 -10.38
CA GLU A 11 -4.38 -2.62 -9.99
C GLU A 11 -4.30 -1.14 -9.60
N MET A 12 -4.92 -0.25 -10.38
CA MET A 12 -4.97 1.18 -10.06
C MET A 12 -5.71 1.44 -8.74
N SER A 13 -6.86 0.82 -8.51
CA SER A 13 -7.59 0.93 -7.24
C SER A 13 -6.76 0.46 -6.05
N MET A 14 -5.99 -0.62 -6.20
CA MET A 14 -5.08 -1.07 -5.14
C MET A 14 -3.97 -0.06 -4.85
N TYR A 15 -3.37 0.54 -5.89
CA TYR A 15 -2.34 1.56 -5.71
C TYR A 15 -2.89 2.83 -5.05
N TYR A 16 -4.03 3.33 -5.51
CA TYR A 16 -4.67 4.50 -4.91
C TYR A 16 -5.15 4.23 -3.48
N GLY A 17 -5.64 3.02 -3.18
CA GLY A 17 -5.98 2.61 -1.82
C GLY A 17 -4.76 2.51 -0.89
N ALA A 18 -3.62 2.05 -1.39
CA ALA A 18 -2.38 2.07 -0.61
C ALA A 18 -1.91 3.52 -0.35
N LEU A 19 -1.94 4.37 -1.37
CA LEU A 19 -1.55 5.78 -1.25
C LEU A 19 -2.45 6.56 -0.28
N SER A 20 -3.76 6.30 -0.28
CA SER A 20 -4.70 7.00 0.62
C SER A 20 -4.46 6.70 2.10
N ILE A 21 -3.80 5.58 2.41
CA ILE A 21 -3.44 5.21 3.79
C ILE A 21 -2.01 5.67 4.12
N VAL A 22 -1.08 5.50 3.18
CA VAL A 22 0.35 5.83 3.38
C VAL A 22 0.59 7.34 3.47
N LEU A 23 -0.07 8.14 2.61
CA LEU A 23 0.16 9.59 2.58
C LEU A 23 -0.22 10.30 3.89
N PRO A 24 -1.39 10.04 4.52
CA PRO A 24 -1.71 10.61 5.83
C PRO A 24 -0.72 10.21 6.93
N LEU A 25 -0.24 8.97 6.92
CA LEU A 25 0.76 8.51 7.90
C LEU A 25 2.10 9.25 7.76
N ILE A 26 2.57 9.43 6.52
CA ILE A 26 3.77 10.20 6.23
C ILE A 26 3.57 11.67 6.63
N TYR A 27 2.43 12.26 6.25
CA TYR A 27 2.11 13.65 6.60
C TYR A 27 2.07 13.86 8.11
N ALA A 28 1.39 12.96 8.84
CA ALA A 28 1.28 13.04 10.30
C ALA A 28 2.66 13.06 10.95
N VAL A 29 3.57 12.17 10.54
CA VAL A 29 4.91 12.12 11.13
C VAL A 29 5.82 13.25 10.67
N THR A 30 5.68 13.71 9.43
CA THR A 30 6.52 14.81 8.91
C THR A 30 6.19 16.15 9.56
N TYR A 31 4.92 16.42 9.86
CA TYR A 31 4.46 17.74 10.31
C TYR A 31 4.07 17.82 11.78
N HIS A 32 3.73 16.70 12.43
CA HIS A 32 3.34 16.69 13.84
C HIS A 32 4.39 16.07 14.77
N VAL A 33 5.54 15.64 14.25
CA VAL A 33 6.65 15.10 15.05
C VAL A 33 7.91 15.96 14.85
N PRO A 34 8.58 16.41 15.93
CA PRO A 34 9.74 17.30 15.83
C PRO A 34 10.93 16.66 15.11
N PHE A 35 11.52 17.34 14.13
CA PHE A 35 12.56 16.88 13.18
C PHE A 35 13.74 16.05 13.74
N MET A 36 14.11 16.17 15.02
CA MET A 36 15.12 15.29 15.65
C MET A 36 14.65 13.83 15.85
N SER A 37 13.40 13.53 15.51
CA SER A 37 12.73 12.25 15.65
C SER A 37 12.85 11.34 14.42
N VAL A 38 13.61 11.70 13.39
CA VAL A 38 13.73 10.86 12.17
C VAL A 38 14.32 9.47 12.47
N PHE A 39 15.06 9.34 13.58
CA PHE A 39 15.57 8.08 14.13
C PHE A 39 14.83 7.60 15.39
N SER A 40 13.66 8.15 15.69
CA SER A 40 12.91 7.81 16.90
C SER A 40 11.77 6.80 16.64
N VAL A 41 11.17 6.34 17.74
CA VAL A 41 10.16 5.29 17.80
C VAL A 41 8.95 5.57 16.88
N GLU A 42 8.67 6.84 16.59
CA GLU A 42 7.57 7.29 15.75
C GLU A 42 7.72 6.88 14.28
N TRP A 43 8.93 7.01 13.70
CA TRP A 43 9.19 6.52 12.33
C TRP A 43 9.24 5.00 12.27
N PHE A 44 9.74 4.36 13.34
CA PHE A 44 9.65 2.91 13.47
C PHE A 44 8.19 2.44 13.47
N ALA A 45 7.31 3.11 14.21
CA ALA A 45 5.88 2.83 14.25
C ALA A 45 5.23 3.00 12.86
N VAL A 46 5.50 4.10 12.15
CA VAL A 46 5.01 4.29 10.77
C VAL A 46 5.45 3.16 9.86
N THR A 47 6.71 2.76 9.93
CA THR A 47 7.24 1.66 9.12
C THR A 47 6.54 0.34 9.47
N LEU A 48 6.32 0.08 10.76
CA LEU A 48 5.60 -1.08 11.28
C LEU A 48 4.13 -1.13 10.87
N PHE A 49 3.48 0.02 10.69
CA PHE A 49 2.09 0.09 10.23
C PHE A 49 1.98 0.05 8.70
N ILE A 50 2.89 0.70 7.97
CA ILE A 50 2.89 0.71 6.49
C ILE A 50 3.24 -0.68 5.93
N TYR A 51 4.24 -1.35 6.52
CA TYR A 51 4.73 -2.63 6.02
C TYR A 51 3.65 -3.73 5.89
N PRO A 52 2.83 -4.03 6.91
CA PRO A 52 1.75 -5.02 6.77
C PRO A 52 0.69 -4.60 5.75
N ILE A 53 0.42 -3.30 5.59
CA ILE A 53 -0.54 -2.79 4.60
C ILE A 53 -0.02 -3.05 3.19
N VAL A 54 1.26 -2.75 2.93
CA VAL A 54 1.93 -3.03 1.65
C VAL A 54 1.96 -4.54 1.39
N LEU A 55 2.25 -5.37 2.40
CA LEU A 55 2.25 -6.83 2.27
C LEU A 55 0.87 -7.38 1.94
N ILE A 56 -0.18 -6.94 2.64
CA ILE A 56 -1.56 -7.36 2.39
C ILE A 56 -1.98 -6.97 0.96
N VAL A 57 -1.71 -5.74 0.55
CA VAL A 57 -2.00 -5.27 -0.80
C VAL A 57 -1.26 -6.10 -1.85
N SER A 58 0.02 -6.40 -1.61
CA SER A 58 0.83 -7.24 -2.49
C SER A 58 0.32 -8.68 -2.57
N MET A 59 -0.10 -9.25 -1.44
CA MET A 59 -0.67 -10.59 -1.35
C MET A 59 -1.99 -10.70 -2.11
N ILE A 60 -2.87 -9.71 -1.98
CA ILE A 60 -4.13 -9.62 -2.71
C ILE A 60 -3.85 -9.52 -4.21
N ARG A 61 -2.93 -8.65 -4.64
CA ARG A 61 -2.52 -8.52 -6.04
C ARG A 61 -1.96 -9.82 -6.60
N TYR A 62 -1.05 -10.47 -5.86
CA TYR A 62 -0.45 -11.74 -6.25
C TYR A 62 -1.50 -12.85 -6.39
N SER A 63 -2.40 -12.96 -5.41
CA SER A 63 -3.48 -13.95 -5.41
C SER A 63 -4.42 -13.75 -6.60
N TYR A 64 -4.80 -12.51 -6.90
CA TYR A 64 -5.59 -12.16 -8.07
C TYR A 64 -4.90 -12.57 -9.37
N GLN A 65 -3.60 -12.26 -9.52
CA GLN A 65 -2.83 -12.64 -10.71
C GLN A 65 -2.69 -14.16 -10.86
N LYS A 66 -2.48 -14.90 -9.75
CA LYS A 66 -2.38 -16.36 -9.73
C LYS A 66 -3.70 -17.02 -10.16
N LEU A 67 -4.82 -16.60 -9.59
CA LEU A 67 -6.16 -17.09 -9.96
C LEU A 67 -6.47 -16.79 -11.44
N ARG A 68 -6.07 -15.62 -11.93
CA ARG A 68 -6.25 -15.26 -13.34
C ARG A 68 -5.48 -16.17 -14.29
N LYS A 69 -4.26 -16.58 -13.93
CA LYS A 69 -3.43 -17.50 -14.72
C LYS A 69 -3.94 -18.94 -14.69
N ALA A 70 -4.49 -19.39 -13.56
CA ALA A 70 -5.06 -20.74 -13.41
C ALA A 70 -6.44 -20.91 -14.09
N SER A 71 -7.15 -19.81 -14.35
CA SER A 71 -8.44 -19.77 -15.03
C SER A 71 -8.33 -19.78 -16.57
N HIS A 72 -7.16 -20.11 -17.13
CA HIS A 72 -6.88 -20.06 -18.56
C HIS A 72 -6.45 -21.43 -19.08
#